data_AF-A0A7S8A9H9-F1
#
_entry.id   AF-A0A7S8A9H9-F1
#
_cell.length_a   1.000
_cell.length_b   1.000
_cell.length_c   1.000
_cell.angle_alpha   90.00
_cell.angle_beta   90.00
_cell.angle_gamma   90.00
#
_symmetry.space_group_name_H-M   'P 1'
#
loop_
_entity.id
_entity.type
_entity.pdbx_description
1 polymer ?
#
loop_
_entity_poly.entity_id
_entity_poly.type
_entity_poly.pdbx_seq_one_letter_code
_entity_poly.pdbx_strand_id
1 'polypeptide(L)' 'MSVRLQIAAMVFMMVQAVLFGAGMVVILLTPIQSDAMEAIPTMIAISVVTSAAIAWLIAPRLRQRYWRARGADGDVISG' A
#
# COMPACT_ATOMS: atom_id res chain seq x y z
N MET A 1 -10.48 16.10 1.41
CA MET A 1 -9.66 14.87 1.52
C MET A 1 -8.20 15.26 1.70
N SER A 2 -7.48 14.71 2.68
CA SER A 2 -6.05 15.03 2.83
C SER A 2 -5.25 14.32 1.73
N VAL A 3 -4.32 15.02 1.08
CA VAL A 3 -3.44 14.44 0.02
C VAL A 3 -2.70 13.21 0.52
N ARG A 4 -2.34 13.19 1.81
CA ARG A 4 -1.74 12.03 2.48
C ARG A 4 -2.65 10.80 2.44
N LEU A 5 -3.95 10.97 2.71
CA LEU A 5 -4.93 9.88 2.68
C LEU A 5 -5.10 9.34 1.26
N GLN A 6 -5.13 10.21 0.24
CA GLN A 6 -5.22 9.79 -1.17
C GLN A 6 -4.00 8.95 -1.59
N ILE A 7 -2.79 9.41 -1.28
CA ILE A 7 -1.56 8.66 -1.56
C ILE A 7 -1.57 7.33 -0.80
N ALA A 8 -1.92 7.35 0.49
CA ALA A 8 -2.01 6.12 1.29
C ALA A 8 -3.04 5.14 0.71
N ALA A 9 -4.20 5.61 0.25
CA ALA A 9 -5.23 4.77 -0.34
C ALA A 9 -4.76 4.11 -1.65
N MET A 10 -4.10 4.87 -2.54
CA MET A 10 -3.49 4.29 -3.76
C MET A 10 -2.44 3.23 -3.42
N VAL A 11 -1.51 3.55 -2.51
CA VAL A 11 -0.45 2.60 -2.12
C VAL A 11 -1.05 1.37 -1.43
N PHE A 12 -2.08 1.54 -0.59
CA PHE A 12 -2.80 0.44 0.04
C PHE A 12 -3.35 -0.53 -1.00
N MET A 13 -4.04 -0.05 -2.04
CA MET A 13 -4.61 -0.93 -3.07
C MET A 13 -3.52 -1.76 -3.78
N MET A 14 -2.37 -1.15 -4.08
CA MET A 14 -1.25 -1.83 -4.73
C MET A 14 -0.59 -2.87 -3.81
N VAL A 15 -0.28 -2.49 -2.57
CA VAL A 15 0.35 -3.39 -1.58
C VAL A 15 -0.59 -4.53 -1.21
N GLN A 16 -1.88 -4.24 -1.05
CA GLN A 16 -2.91 -5.24 -0.72
C GLN A 16 -3.02 -6.31 -1.78
N ALA A 17 -3.04 -5.92 -3.07
CA ALA A 17 -3.08 -6.88 -4.16
C ALA A 17 -1.86 -7.82 -4.16
N VAL A 18 -0.65 -7.26 -3.94
CA VAL A 18 0.60 -8.05 -3.92
C VAL A 18 0.65 -8.98 -2.71
N LEU A 19 0.36 -8.48 -1.50
CA LEU A 19 0.40 -9.30 -0.28
C LEU A 19 -0.65 -10.40 -0.28
N PHE A 20 -1.87 -10.10 -0.72
CA PHE A 20 -2.90 -11.11 -0.86
C PHE A 20 -2.51 -12.18 -1.89
N GLY A 21 -2.06 -11.78 -3.09
CA GLY A 21 -1.61 -12.72 -4.11
C GLY A 21 -0.46 -13.62 -3.64
N ALA A 22 0.56 -13.04 -3.01
CA ALA A 22 1.68 -13.80 -2.45
C ALA A 22 1.23 -14.78 -1.35
N GLY A 23 0.34 -14.34 -0.44
CA GLY A 23 -0.20 -15.21 0.59
C GLY A 23 -1.05 -16.34 0.06
N MET A 24 -1.85 -16.08 -0.99
CA MET A 24 -2.61 -17.14 -1.66
C MET A 24 -1.69 -18.18 -2.29
N VAL A 25 -0.59 -17.76 -2.94
CA VAL A 25 0.43 -18.70 -3.45
C VAL A 25 1.01 -19.54 -2.31
N VAL A 26 1.30 -18.95 -1.15
CA VAL A 26 1.79 -19.71 0.02
C VAL A 26 0.74 -20.71 0.51
N ILE A 27 -0.53 -20.32 0.64
CA ILE A 27 -1.60 -21.23 1.08
C ILE A 27 -1.74 -22.42 0.14
N LEU A 28 -1.76 -22.15 -1.17
CA LEU A 28 -1.99 -23.19 -2.19
C LEU A 28 -0.78 -24.12 -2.38
N LEU A 29 0.44 -23.65 -2.09
CA LEU A 29 1.65 -24.47 -2.20
C LEU A 29 2.03 -25.20 -0.91
N THR A 30 1.29 -24.99 0.18
CA THR A 30 1.56 -25.63 1.47
C THR A 30 0.42 -26.56 1.88
N PRO A 31 0.62 -27.46 2.87
CA PRO A 31 -0.45 -28.32 3.37
C PRO A 31 -1.66 -27.57 3.93
N ILE A 32 -1.51 -26.28 4.25
CA ILE A 32 -2.55 -25.38 4.78
C ILE A 32 -3.77 -25.30 3.86
N GLN A 33 -3.63 -25.63 2.56
CA GLN A 33 -4.77 -25.71 1.64
C GLN A 33 -5.89 -26.66 2.10
N SER A 34 -5.61 -27.66 2.94
CA SER A 34 -6.65 -28.53 3.51
C SER A 34 -7.67 -27.75 4.35
N ASP A 35 -7.21 -26.67 4.98
CA ASP A 35 -8.01 -25.80 5.85
C ASP A 35 -8.26 -24.44 5.17
N ALA A 36 -8.33 -24.41 3.83
CA ALA A 36 -8.49 -23.19 3.05
C ALA A 36 -9.70 -22.33 3.48
N MET A 37 -10.75 -22.97 4.00
CA MET A 37 -11.96 -22.28 4.48
C MET A 37 -11.70 -21.38 5.69
N GLU A 38 -10.69 -21.70 6.51
CA GLU A 38 -10.23 -20.86 7.63
C GLU A 38 -8.98 -20.03 7.25
N ALA A 39 -8.08 -20.60 6.45
CA ALA A 39 -6.83 -19.97 6.07
C ALA A 39 -7.03 -18.74 5.18
N ILE A 40 -7.96 -18.78 4.22
CA ILE A 40 -8.19 -17.66 3.29
C ILE A 40 -8.75 -16.43 4.02
N PRO A 41 -9.83 -16.51 4.82
CA PRO A 41 -10.31 -15.36 5.60
C PRO A 41 -9.24 -14.78 6.53
N THR A 42 -8.46 -15.64 7.19
CA THR A 42 -7.36 -15.24 8.06
C THR A 42 -6.28 -14.48 7.29
N MET A 43 -5.91 -14.96 6.11
CA MET A 43 -4.96 -14.29 5.22
C MET A 43 -5.48 -12.94 4.71
N ILE A 44 -6.78 -12.83 4.43
CA ILE A 44 -7.40 -11.55 4.06
C ILE A 44 -7.27 -10.57 5.23
N ALA A 45 -7.62 -10.96 6.46
CA ALA A 45 -7.50 -10.11 7.63
C ALA A 45 -6.04 -9.65 7.87
N ILE A 46 -5.08 -10.58 7.81
CA ILE A 46 -3.66 -10.28 7.96
C ILE A 46 -3.19 -9.33 6.86
N SER A 47 -3.49 -9.61 5.60
CA SER A 47 -3.05 -8.77 4.48
C SER A 47 -3.61 -7.36 4.59
N VAL A 48 -4.89 -7.17 4.91
CA VAL A 48 -5.50 -5.84 5.06
C VAL A 48 -4.78 -5.02 6.13
N VAL A 49 -4.56 -5.59 7.32
CA VAL A 49 -3.87 -4.91 8.43
C VAL A 49 -2.45 -4.55 8.03
N THR A 50 -1.72 -5.50 7.45
CA THR A 50 -0.32 -5.31 7.07
C THR A 50 -0.18 -4.28 5.94
N SER A 51 -1.06 -4.31 4.94
CA SER A 51 -1.10 -3.35 3.84
C SER A 51 -1.43 -1.94 4.31
N ALA A 52 -2.36 -1.79 5.25
CA ALA A 52 -2.69 -0.49 5.83
C ALA A 52 -1.48 0.11 6.56
N ALA A 53 -0.78 -0.70 7.36
CA ALA A 53 0.44 -0.28 8.05
C ALA A 53 1.54 0.13 7.06
N ILE A 54 1.81 -0.68 6.03
CA ILE A 54 2.81 -0.39 4.99
C ILE A 54 2.45 0.89 4.23
N ALA A 55 1.21 1.03 3.78
CA ALA A 55 0.75 2.20 3.05
C ALA A 55 0.90 3.50 3.86
N TRP A 56 0.60 3.44 5.15
CA TRP A 56 0.74 4.58 6.05
C TRP A 56 2.20 5.00 6.27
N LEU A 57 3.13 4.03 6.30
CA LEU A 57 4.58 4.27 6.39
C LEU A 57 5.17 4.83 5.09
N ILE A 58 4.63 4.46 3.92
CA ILE A 58 5.11 4.91 2.62
C ILE A 58 4.58 6.32 2.27
N ALA A 59 3.32 6.61 2.58
CA ALA A 59 2.67 7.89 2.27
C ALA A 59 3.46 9.16 2.66
N PRO A 60 4.09 9.29 3.86
CA PRO A 60 4.86 10.49 4.19
C PRO A 60 6.14 10.63 3.36
N ARG A 61 6.78 9.51 2.99
CA ARG A 61 8.03 9.53 2.19
C ARG A 61 7.77 10.01 0.76
N LEU A 62 6.63 9.65 0.18
CA LEU A 62 6.22 10.11 -1.15
C LEU A 62 5.89 11.61 -1.16
N ARG A 63 5.30 12.13 -0.08
CA ARG A 63 5.00 13.57 0.06
C ARG A 63 6.25 14.44 0.10
N GLN A 64 7.34 13.96 0.72
CA GLN A 64 8.59 14.72 0.86
C GLN A 64 9.35 14.94 -0.46
N ARG A 65 9.11 14.09 -1.48
CA ARG A 65 9.79 14.23 -2.78
C ARG A 65 9.11 15.26 -3.69
N TYR A 66 7.78 15.34 -3.67
CA TYR A 66 7.04 16.23 -4.57
C TYR A 66 7.07 17.71 -4.18
N TRP A 67 7.13 18.04 -2.88
CA TRP A 67 7.15 19.44 -2.45
C TRP A 67 8.47 20.16 -2.68
N ARG A 68 9.61 19.47 -2.78
CA ARG A 68 10.88 20.12 -3.16
C ARG A 68 10.93 20.48 -4.65
N ALA A 69 10.29 19.69 -5.51
CA ALA A 69 10.30 19.95 -6.96
C ALA A 69 9.41 21.12 -7.38
N ARG A 70 8.38 21.47 -6.60
CA ARG A 70 7.45 22.58 -6.92
C ARG A 70 7.86 23.94 -6.35
N GLY A 71 8.90 24.01 -5.54
CA GLY A 71 9.41 25.28 -4.99
C GLY A 71 10.47 25.97 -5.85
N ALA A 72 10.86 25.38 -6.99
CA ALA A 72 11.96 25.89 -7.82
C ALA A 72 11.52 26.46 -9.18
N ASP A 73 10.34 26.12 -9.69
CA ASP A 73 9.94 26.46 -11.08
C ASP A 73 8.91 27.59 -11.19
N GLY A 74 8.61 28.30 -10.09
CA GLY A 74 7.52 29.29 -10.05
C GLY A 74 7.91 30.77 -10.14
N ASP A 75 9.20 31.12 -10.03
CA ASP A 75 9.59 32.50 -9.68
C ASP A 75 10.67 33.11 -10.59
N VAL A 76 10.65 32.79 -11.88
CA VAL A 76 11.57 33.37 -12.89
C VAL A 76 10.89 34.02 -14.09
N ILE A 77 9.56 34.00 -14.17
CA ILE A 77 8.80 34.56 -15.33
C ILE A 77 7.81 35.67 -14.94
N SER A 78 7.61 35.95 -13.65
CA SER A 78 6.80 37.09 -13.20
C SER A 78 7.69 38.33 -13.02
N GLY A 79 8.24 38.82 -14.13
CA GLY A 79 8.72 40.20 -14.27
C GLY A 79 7.58 41.13 -14.67
#